data_AF-A0A5B2W3R7-F1
#
_entry.id   AF-A0A5B2W3R7-F1
#
_cell.length_a   1.000
_cell.length_b   1.000
_cell.length_c   1.000
_cell.angle_alpha   90.00
_cell.angle_beta   90.00
_cell.angle_gamma   90.00
#
_symmetry.space_group_name_H-M   'P 1'
#
loop_
_entity.id
_entity.type
_entity.pdbx_description
1 polymer ?
#
loop_
_entity_poly.entity_id
_entity_poly.type
_entity_poly.pdbx_seq_one_letter_code
_entity_poly.pdbx_strand_id
1 'polypeptide(L)'
;MKKLLILSAVSMLVAVAFECQAQVVNQVQRITASDTLTNADTAYLSFNSIGSHLKSIQVSVDKISGTVAGSVFIQATVDGFNWDSVTDTLTLANQANNKRTWFFTNTYYNSYRARSITSGTMQAKINAALLRRGDE
;
A
#
# COMPACT_ATOMS: atom_id res chain seq x y z
N MET A 1 45.10 -24.76 38.61
CA MET A 1 43.69 -25.17 38.42
C MET A 1 42.69 -24.01 38.50
N LYS A 2 42.76 -23.12 39.50
CA LYS A 2 41.83 -21.97 39.62
C LYS A 2 41.84 -21.00 38.41
N LYS A 3 43.00 -20.79 37.77
CA LYS A 3 43.14 -19.89 36.60
C LYS A 3 42.53 -20.45 35.29
N LEU A 4 42.42 -21.78 35.17
CA LEU A 4 41.79 -22.44 34.00
C LEU A 4 40.26 -22.40 34.09
N LEU A 5 39.70 -22.48 35.30
CA LEU A 5 38.26 -22.34 35.54
C LEU A 5 37.74 -20.93 35.22
N ILE A 6 38.55 -19.90 35.48
CA ILE A 6 38.19 -18.51 35.16
C ILE A 6 38.17 -18.32 33.63
N LEU A 7 39.11 -18.93 32.90
CA LEU A 7 39.20 -18.80 31.45
C LEU A 7 38.02 -19.50 30.73
N SER A 8 37.58 -20.65 31.24
CA SER A 8 36.38 -21.35 30.72
C SER A 8 35.07 -20.62 31.04
N ALA A 9 35.00 -19.94 32.19
CA ALA A 9 33.82 -19.15 32.57
C ALA A 9 33.67 -17.89 31.70
N VAL A 10 34.79 -17.26 31.32
CA VAL A 10 34.80 -16.09 30.42
C VAL A 10 34.46 -16.49 28.98
N SER A 11 34.91 -17.65 28.50
CA SER A 11 34.56 -18.13 27.14
C SER A 11 33.09 -18.49 26.97
N MET A 12 32.39 -18.90 28.05
CA MET A 12 30.94 -19.14 28.01
C MET A 12 30.11 -17.85 28.01
N LEU A 13 30.63 -16.73 28.54
CA LEU A 13 29.92 -15.45 28.55
C LEU A 13 29.93 -14.73 27.19
N VAL A 14 30.89 -15.02 26.32
CA VAL A 14 31.00 -14.42 24.98
C VAL A 14 30.09 -15.14 23.95
N ALA A 15 29.62 -16.35 24.25
CA ALA A 15 28.81 -17.16 23.33
C ALA A 15 27.30 -16.85 23.35
N VAL A 16 26.84 -15.87 24.15
CA VAL A 16 25.39 -15.55 24.31
C VAL A 16 24.93 -14.33 23.51
N ALA A 17 25.73 -13.84 22.56
CA ALA A 17 25.30 -12.82 21.62
C ALA A 17 24.40 -13.45 20.53
N PHE A 18 23.26 -14.02 20.96
CA PHE A 18 22.21 -14.44 20.04
C PHE A 18 21.62 -13.20 19.37
N GLU A 19 21.48 -13.31 18.07
CA GLU A 19 21.01 -12.32 17.12
C GLU A 19 19.72 -11.61 17.57
N CYS A 20 19.83 -10.40 18.11
CA CYS A 20 18.71 -9.47 18.18
C CYS A 20 18.57 -8.79 16.82
N GLN A 21 17.90 -9.46 15.88
CA GLN A 21 17.43 -8.82 14.65
C GLN A 21 15.95 -8.47 14.83
N ALA A 22 15.68 -7.34 15.47
CA ALA A 22 14.36 -6.70 15.39
C ALA A 22 14.21 -6.05 14.00
N GLN A 23 14.04 -6.87 12.95
CA GLN A 23 13.76 -6.34 11.62
C GLN A 23 12.31 -5.88 11.56
N VAL A 24 12.10 -4.58 11.34
CA VAL A 24 10.78 -4.03 11.06
C VAL A 24 10.34 -4.55 9.68
N VAL A 25 9.39 -5.48 9.67
CA VAL A 25 8.86 -6.06 8.43
C VAL A 25 7.90 -5.06 7.78
N ASN A 26 8.22 -4.61 6.57
CA ASN A 26 7.25 -3.86 5.78
C ASN A 26 6.15 -4.80 5.29
N GLN A 27 4.90 -4.36 5.39
CA GLN A 27 3.75 -5.12 4.92
C GLN A 27 3.25 -4.57 3.59
N VAL A 28 3.04 -5.47 2.64
CA VAL A 28 2.43 -5.17 1.34
C VAL A 28 1.04 -5.80 1.31
N GLN A 29 0.03 -4.99 1.02
CA GLN A 29 -1.33 -5.47 0.79
C GLN A 29 -1.77 -5.08 -0.61
N ARG A 30 -2.36 -6.02 -1.35
CA ARG A 30 -2.88 -5.81 -2.71
C ARG A 30 -4.36 -6.15 -2.77
N ILE A 31 -5.12 -5.30 -3.45
CA ILE A 31 -6.54 -5.49 -3.73
C ILE A 31 -6.75 -5.26 -5.23
N THR A 32 -7.57 -6.10 -5.83
CA THR A 32 -7.99 -5.97 -7.23
C THR A 32 -9.51 -5.90 -7.26
N ALA A 33 -10.07 -5.07 -8.15
CA ALA A 33 -11.52 -5.05 -8.34
C ALA A 33 -12.02 -6.45 -8.75
N SER A 34 -13.11 -6.88 -8.12
CA SER A 34 -13.73 -8.17 -8.42
C SER A 34 -14.21 -8.21 -9.87
N ASP A 35 -14.82 -7.11 -10.33
CA ASP A 35 -15.35 -6.95 -11.67
C ASP A 35 -14.55 -5.94 -12.51
N THR A 36 -14.82 -5.93 -13.82
CA THR A 36 -14.33 -4.95 -14.77
C THR A 36 -15.17 -3.68 -14.74
N LEU A 37 -14.50 -2.53 -14.82
CA LEU A 37 -15.15 -1.24 -14.96
C LEU A 37 -15.56 -1.04 -16.41
N THR A 38 -16.84 -0.78 -16.65
CA THR A 38 -17.39 -0.63 -17.99
C THR A 38 -17.96 0.76 -18.22
N ASN A 39 -17.58 1.40 -19.33
CA ASN A 39 -18.01 2.74 -19.71
C ASN A 39 -17.81 3.79 -18.59
N ALA A 40 -18.88 4.44 -18.15
CA ALA A 40 -18.91 5.38 -17.04
C ALA A 40 -19.30 4.64 -15.74
N ASP A 41 -18.29 4.15 -15.03
CA ASP A 41 -18.44 3.39 -13.80
C ASP A 41 -17.58 4.02 -12.69
N THR A 42 -17.93 3.71 -11.45
CA THR A 42 -17.16 4.14 -10.27
C THR A 42 -16.84 2.94 -9.39
N ALA A 43 -15.56 2.76 -9.07
CA ALA A 43 -15.12 1.72 -8.16
C ALA A 43 -14.27 2.26 -7.03
N TYR A 44 -14.35 1.55 -5.90
CA TYR A 44 -13.64 1.86 -4.67
C TYR A 44 -12.82 0.65 -4.24
N LEU A 45 -11.50 0.79 -4.20
CA LEU A 45 -10.62 -0.20 -3.57
C LEU A 45 -10.17 0.36 -2.22
N SER A 46 -10.70 -0.19 -1.13
CA SER A 46 -10.51 0.36 0.21
C SER A 46 -9.56 -0.50 1.04
N PHE A 47 -8.68 0.18 1.77
CA PHE A 47 -7.75 -0.35 2.74
C PHE A 47 -8.11 0.24 4.09
N ASN A 48 -8.58 -0.62 4.99
CA ASN A 48 -9.06 -0.22 6.32
C ASN A 48 -7.99 -0.51 7.37
N SER A 49 -8.02 0.24 8.48
CA SER A 49 -7.15 0.02 9.64
C SER A 49 -5.66 0.03 9.29
N ILE A 50 -5.25 0.97 8.42
CA ILE A 50 -3.85 1.14 8.01
C ILE A 50 -3.07 1.94 9.05
N GLY A 51 -3.73 2.91 9.70
CA GLY A 51 -3.12 3.79 10.68
C GLY A 51 -2.06 4.73 10.09
N SER A 52 -1.19 5.27 10.95
CA SER A 52 -0.22 6.33 10.63
C SER A 52 1.09 5.86 10.00
N HIS A 53 1.17 4.62 9.47
CA HIS A 53 2.42 3.98 9.04
C HIS A 53 2.48 3.70 7.53
N LEU A 54 1.60 4.33 6.75
CA LEU A 54 1.59 4.20 5.29
C LEU A 54 2.84 4.83 4.67
N LYS A 55 3.45 4.14 3.71
CA LYS A 55 4.61 4.62 2.94
C LYS A 55 4.26 4.96 1.51
N SER A 56 3.51 4.09 0.85
CA SER A 56 3.08 4.34 -0.52
C SER A 56 1.80 3.61 -0.87
N ILE A 57 1.07 4.16 -1.83
CA ILE A 57 -0.04 3.50 -2.52
C ILE A 57 0.29 3.51 -4.01
N GLN A 58 0.21 2.36 -4.64
CA GLN A 58 0.29 2.21 -6.08
C GLN A 58 -1.07 1.79 -6.61
N VAL A 59 -1.52 2.46 -7.67
CA VAL A 59 -2.70 2.06 -8.42
C VAL A 59 -2.31 1.76 -9.86
N SER A 60 -2.89 0.70 -10.42
CA SER A 60 -2.83 0.41 -11.85
C SER A 60 -4.23 0.16 -12.41
N VAL A 61 -4.48 0.66 -13.61
CA VAL A 61 -5.68 0.39 -14.40
C VAL A 61 -5.25 -0.25 -15.71
N ASP A 62 -5.60 -1.52 -15.86
CA ASP A 62 -5.32 -2.33 -17.03
C ASP A 62 -6.47 -2.23 -18.01
N LYS A 63 -6.18 -1.81 -19.23
CA LYS A 63 -7.14 -1.77 -20.32
C LYS A 63 -7.46 -3.21 -20.76
N ILE A 64 -8.74 -3.51 -20.86
CA ILE A 64 -9.24 -4.76 -21.47
C ILE A 64 -9.69 -4.48 -22.90
N SER A 65 -10.54 -3.46 -23.10
CA SER A 65 -11.03 -3.09 -24.43
C SER A 65 -11.51 -1.63 -24.49
N GLY A 66 -11.81 -1.14 -25.70
CA GLY A 66 -12.34 0.21 -25.93
C GLY A 66 -11.31 1.34 -25.78
N THR A 67 -11.76 2.53 -25.38
CA THR A 67 -10.93 3.73 -25.19
C THR A 67 -10.95 4.13 -23.72
N VAL A 68 -9.86 3.82 -23.01
CA VAL A 68 -9.78 4.11 -21.56
C VAL A 68 -9.68 5.62 -21.33
N ALA A 69 -10.57 6.13 -20.48
CA ALA A 69 -10.61 7.51 -20.02
C ALA A 69 -11.17 7.59 -18.60
N GLY A 70 -10.92 8.70 -17.91
CA GLY A 70 -11.38 8.94 -16.55
C GLY A 70 -10.27 9.36 -15.60
N SER A 71 -10.47 9.11 -14.32
CA SER A 71 -9.55 9.58 -13.26
C SER A 71 -9.60 8.68 -12.03
N VAL A 72 -8.45 8.56 -11.36
CA VAL A 72 -8.34 7.89 -10.07
C VAL A 72 -7.82 8.85 -9.02
N PHE A 73 -8.48 8.85 -7.86
CA PHE A 73 -8.16 9.67 -6.69
C PHE A 73 -7.79 8.76 -5.53
N ILE A 74 -6.78 9.15 -4.74
CA ILE A 74 -6.58 8.57 -3.41
C ILE A 74 -7.34 9.42 -2.41
N GLN A 75 -8.26 8.76 -1.71
CA GLN A 75 -9.00 9.37 -0.62
C GLN A 75 -8.63 8.72 0.71
N ALA A 76 -8.72 9.48 1.79
CA ALA A 76 -8.44 8.99 3.14
C ALA A 76 -9.51 9.47 4.12
N THR A 77 -9.60 8.79 5.27
CA THR A 77 -10.57 9.10 6.32
C THR A 77 -10.01 8.80 7.71
N VAL A 78 -10.43 9.58 8.69
CA VAL A 78 -10.15 9.34 10.12
C VAL A 78 -11.30 8.56 10.78
N ASP A 79 -12.54 8.81 10.35
CA ASP A 79 -13.76 8.29 10.98
C ASP A 79 -14.41 7.11 10.23
N GLY A 80 -13.97 6.81 9.00
CA GLY A 80 -14.55 5.76 8.15
C GLY A 80 -15.72 6.22 7.29
N PHE A 81 -16.23 7.44 7.49
CA PHE A 81 -17.45 7.95 6.85
C PHE A 81 -17.15 9.12 5.91
N ASN A 82 -16.36 10.09 6.35
CA ASN A 82 -15.99 11.28 5.58
C ASN A 82 -14.65 11.06 4.89
N TRP A 83 -14.63 11.18 3.56
CA TRP A 83 -13.46 10.83 2.73
C TRP A 83 -12.93 12.03 1.97
N ASP A 84 -11.71 12.44 2.29
CA ASP A 84 -11.02 13.58 1.68
C ASP A 84 -10.00 13.10 0.65
N SER A 85 -9.86 13.82 -0.46
CA SER A 85 -8.79 13.57 -1.43
C SER A 85 -7.46 14.09 -0.88
N VAL A 86 -6.48 13.18 -0.73
CA VAL A 86 -5.20 13.49 -0.05
C VAL A 86 -4.00 13.58 -0.99
N THR A 87 -4.19 13.26 -2.27
CA THR A 87 -3.16 13.36 -3.30
C THR A 87 -3.71 14.00 -4.57
N ASP A 88 -2.82 14.23 -5.51
CA ASP A 88 -3.21 14.53 -6.88
C ASP A 88 -3.77 13.30 -7.62
N THR A 89 -4.29 13.55 -8.81
CA THR A 89 -5.08 12.59 -9.59
C THR A 89 -4.21 11.77 -10.55
N LEU A 90 -4.55 10.51 -10.76
CA LEU A 90 -4.11 9.75 -11.94
C LEU A 90 -5.17 9.93 -13.03
N THR A 91 -4.87 10.74 -14.04
CA THR A 91 -5.71 10.85 -15.23
C THR A 91 -5.51 9.61 -16.11
N LEU A 92 -6.60 8.96 -16.50
CA LEU A 92 -6.55 7.78 -17.34
C LEU A 92 -6.47 8.18 -18.81
N ALA A 93 -5.44 7.68 -19.49
CA ALA A 93 -5.27 7.83 -20.93
C ALA A 93 -5.54 6.49 -21.63
N ASN A 94 -5.79 6.55 -22.94
CA ASN A 94 -6.03 5.38 -23.77
C ASN A 94 -4.73 4.62 -24.05
N GLN A 95 -4.27 3.85 -23.06
CA GLN A 95 -3.07 3.02 -23.12
C GLN A 95 -3.31 1.69 -22.42
N ALA A 96 -2.44 0.71 -22.65
CA ALA A 96 -2.62 -0.65 -22.12
C ALA A 96 -2.63 -0.70 -20.58
N ASN A 97 -1.77 0.10 -19.95
CA ASN A 97 -1.65 0.17 -18.50
C ASN A 97 -1.46 1.63 -18.08
N ASN A 98 -2.36 2.13 -17.24
CA ASN A 98 -2.20 3.40 -16.54
C ASN A 98 -1.73 3.09 -15.12
N LYS A 99 -0.61 3.66 -14.67
CA LYS A 99 -0.12 3.41 -13.32
C LYS A 99 0.40 4.67 -12.65
N ARG A 100 0.23 4.74 -11.34
CA ARG A 100 0.81 5.79 -10.51
C ARG A 100 1.09 5.28 -9.11
N THR A 101 2.20 5.75 -8.54
CA THR A 101 2.56 5.52 -7.15
C THR A 101 2.60 6.87 -6.42
N TRP A 102 1.90 6.95 -5.29
CA TRP A 102 1.96 8.08 -4.37
C TRP A 102 2.78 7.69 -3.16
N PHE A 103 3.64 8.60 -2.72
CA PHE A 103 4.49 8.43 -1.55
C PHE A 103 4.00 9.34 -0.43
N PHE A 104 3.99 8.81 0.79
CA PHE A 104 3.52 9.52 1.98
C PHE A 104 4.67 9.62 2.98
N THR A 105 4.89 10.82 3.49
CA THR A 105 5.90 11.09 4.52
C THR A 105 5.29 11.09 5.91
N ASN A 106 4.13 11.74 6.08
CA ASN A 106 3.34 11.76 7.30
C ASN A 106 1.88 11.39 6.99
N THR A 107 1.31 10.47 7.76
CA THR A 107 -0.07 10.01 7.58
C THR A 107 -0.84 10.07 8.88
N TYR A 108 -2.01 10.71 8.84
CA TYR A 108 -2.87 10.96 10.01
C TYR A 108 -4.25 10.30 9.86
N TYR A 109 -4.44 9.50 8.82
CA TYR A 109 -5.71 8.86 8.48
C TYR A 109 -5.69 7.39 8.88
N ASN A 110 -6.85 6.85 9.23
CA ASN A 110 -6.98 5.45 9.62
C ASN A 110 -7.15 4.54 8.39
N SER A 111 -7.86 5.02 7.37
CA SER A 111 -8.21 4.23 6.19
C SER A 111 -7.97 5.02 4.91
N TYR A 112 -7.68 4.30 3.83
CA TYR A 112 -7.37 4.84 2.52
C TYR A 112 -8.18 4.10 1.45
N ARG A 113 -8.56 4.78 0.37
CA ARG A 113 -9.18 4.12 -0.79
C ARG A 113 -8.76 4.75 -2.10
N ALA A 114 -8.64 3.93 -3.13
CA ALA A 114 -8.59 4.39 -4.50
C ALA A 114 -10.02 4.50 -5.04
N ARG A 115 -10.45 5.71 -5.40
CA ARG A 115 -11.71 5.97 -6.09
C ARG A 115 -11.41 6.15 -7.58
N SER A 116 -11.86 5.21 -8.40
CA SER A 116 -11.80 5.30 -9.85
C SER A 116 -13.12 5.77 -10.39
N ILE A 117 -13.10 6.75 -11.30
CA ILE A 117 -14.25 7.21 -12.06
C ILE A 117 -13.85 7.08 -13.52
N THR A 118 -14.48 6.15 -14.24
CA THR A 118 -14.19 5.89 -15.65
C THR A 118 -15.13 6.66 -16.55
N SER A 119 -14.77 6.81 -17.82
CA SER A 119 -15.61 7.47 -18.81
C SER A 119 -15.36 6.93 -20.21
N GLY A 120 -16.24 7.31 -21.15
CA GLY A 120 -16.18 6.85 -22.55
C GLY A 120 -16.71 5.43 -22.72
N THR A 121 -16.29 4.77 -23.81
CA THR A 121 -16.63 3.37 -24.12
C THR A 121 -15.42 2.49 -23.85
N MET A 122 -15.35 1.89 -22.66
CA MET A 122 -14.18 1.11 -22.22
C MET A 122 -14.56 -0.11 -21.38
N GLN A 123 -13.65 -1.07 -21.33
CA GLN A 123 -13.57 -2.06 -20.25
C GLN A 123 -12.15 -2.01 -19.67
N ALA A 124 -12.04 -1.91 -18.35
CA ALA A 124 -10.75 -1.91 -17.66
C ALA A 124 -10.83 -2.63 -16.31
N LYS A 125 -9.68 -3.01 -15.76
CA LYS A 125 -9.57 -3.58 -14.43
C LYS A 125 -8.65 -2.74 -13.57
N ILE A 126 -9.13 -2.35 -12.39
CA ILE A 126 -8.34 -1.57 -11.43
C ILE A 126 -7.73 -2.47 -10.36
N ASN A 127 -6.48 -2.17 -10.02
CA ASN A 127 -5.72 -2.79 -8.95
C ASN A 127 -5.12 -1.69 -8.07
N ALA A 128 -5.03 -1.94 -6.77
CA ALA A 128 -4.32 -1.10 -5.84
C ALA A 128 -3.43 -1.96 -4.95
N ALA A 129 -2.25 -1.44 -4.62
CA ALA A 129 -1.36 -2.01 -3.62
C ALA A 129 -0.91 -0.91 -2.67
N LEU A 130 -0.77 -1.24 -1.39
CA LEU A 130 -0.13 -0.36 -0.41
C LEU A 130 1.10 -1.01 0.18
N LEU A 131 2.04 -0.15 0.55
CA LEU A 131 3.18 -0.48 1.38
C LEU A 131 3.04 0.29 2.69
N ARG A 132 3.02 -0.43 3.81
CA ARG A 132 3.07 0.15 5.15
C ARG A 132 4.19 -0.47 5.96
N ARG A 133 4.61 0.23 7.00
CA ARG A 133 5.49 -0.33 8.02
C ARG A 133 4.66 -1.27 8.92
N GLY A 134 5.20 -2.43 9.27
CA GLY A 134 4.50 -3.45 10.06
C GLY A 134 4.70 -3.34 11.57
N ASP A 135 5.38 -2.30 12.05
CA ASP A 135 5.44 -1.95 13.47
C ASP A 135 4.15 -1.21 13.87
N GLU A 136 3.20 -1.95 14.46
CA GLU A 136 2.06 -1.36 15.17
C GLU A 136 2.44 -1.02 16.62
#